data_AF-A0A2G6L693-F1
#
_entry.id   AF-A0A2G6L693-F1
#
_cell.length_a   1.000
_cell.length_b   1.000
_cell.length_c   1.000
_cell.angle_alpha   90.00
_cell.angle_beta   90.00
_cell.angle_gamma   90.00
#
_symmetry.space_group_name_H-M   'P 1'
#
loop_
_entity.id
_entity.type
_entity.pdbx_description
1 polymer ?
#
loop_
_entity_poly.entity_id
_entity_poly.type
_entity_poly.pdbx_seq_one_letter_code
_entity_poly.pdbx_strand_id
1 'polypeptide(L)'
;MFFLIRMTAIVLLLVAGYSQMAMAESDVLPHWKKLIDHINRGLDKSETLYQKGERENALAESKNTHFLYYRNSDLEAAIRTNYSMQHAEEINRKFFELSRLLASEGNHSEKITSLVNGIKTDIVKTLPGLPLTPKLLREKAKHLAEKEAERIENKNYSEAIAALSDGLDQVLIQYRNSNIDQALELIRENFYRHWQLSELEASLSLDYKLVVEQAFDSLYKNIQQSKPAEKVEKKVQYLKDALQQTTEHKIQATKKTDRQQKYMIRWVAGLVVLLVLVLVFRWYRGFSDGRE
;
A
#
# COMPACT_ATOMS: atom_id res chain seq x y z
N MET A 1 14.74 -24.67 -13.76
CA MET A 1 13.58 -24.54 -14.69
C MET A 1 12.38 -23.89 -14.01
N PHE A 2 12.35 -23.81 -12.67
CA PHE A 2 11.36 -23.03 -11.91
C PHE A 2 11.57 -21.50 -11.97
N PHE A 3 12.74 -21.04 -12.43
CA PHE A 3 13.03 -19.63 -12.64
C PHE A 3 12.22 -18.99 -13.78
N LEU A 4 11.70 -19.77 -14.75
CA LEU A 4 10.99 -19.25 -15.93
C LEU A 4 9.47 -19.10 -15.76
N ILE A 5 8.87 -19.59 -14.67
CA ILE A 5 7.42 -19.45 -14.38
C ILE A 5 7.15 -18.23 -13.46
N ARG A 6 8.18 -17.43 -13.16
CA ARG A 6 8.17 -16.42 -12.09
C ARG A 6 7.37 -15.12 -12.34
N MET A 7 6.69 -14.90 -13.47
CA MET A 7 6.24 -13.53 -13.80
C MET A 7 4.83 -13.29 -14.36
N THR A 8 4.03 -14.30 -14.73
CA THR A 8 2.81 -14.01 -15.52
C THR A 8 1.47 -14.13 -14.81
N ALA A 9 1.37 -14.72 -13.62
CA ALA A 9 0.05 -15.02 -13.03
C ALA A 9 -0.45 -14.02 -11.96
N ILE A 10 0.40 -13.21 -11.33
CA ILE A 10 -0.01 -12.38 -10.18
C ILE A 10 -0.56 -11.00 -10.59
N VAL A 11 -0.30 -10.55 -11.82
CA VAL A 11 -0.74 -9.20 -12.27
C VAL A 11 -2.18 -9.20 -12.82
N LEU A 12 -2.70 -10.34 -13.28
CA LEU A 12 -3.95 -10.39 -14.05
C LEU A 12 -5.24 -10.55 -13.21
N LEU A 13 -5.16 -11.01 -11.97
CA LEU A 13 -6.36 -11.33 -11.17
C LEU A 13 -6.82 -10.24 -10.19
N LEU A 14 -6.08 -9.13 -10.04
CA LEU A 14 -6.50 -7.98 -9.23
C LEU A 14 -7.23 -6.88 -10.02
N VAL A 15 -7.26 -6.97 -11.36
CA VAL A 15 -7.84 -5.93 -12.23
C VAL A 15 -9.34 -6.13 -12.47
N ALA A 16 -9.87 -7.36 -12.34
CA ALA A 16 -11.24 -7.68 -12.74
C ALA A 16 -12.33 -7.32 -11.70
N GLY A 17 -11.96 -7.00 -10.46
CA GLY A 17 -12.92 -6.80 -9.36
C GLY A 17 -13.43 -5.36 -9.15
N TYR A 18 -12.83 -4.36 -9.80
CA TYR A 18 -13.14 -2.94 -9.51
C TYR A 18 -13.98 -2.24 -10.58
N SER A 19 -14.43 -2.96 -11.61
CA SER A 19 -15.15 -2.39 -12.77
C SER A 19 -16.62 -2.03 -12.52
N GLN A 20 -17.11 -2.01 -11.28
CA GLN A 20 -18.54 -1.79 -10.99
C GLN A 20 -18.87 -0.64 -10.03
N MET A 21 -17.96 0.30 -9.79
CA MET A 21 -18.28 1.52 -9.04
C MET A 21 -17.84 2.78 -9.79
N ALA A 22 -18.15 2.83 -11.07
CA ALA A 22 -18.20 4.08 -11.81
C ALA A 22 -19.66 4.53 -11.83
N MET A 23 -20.03 5.45 -10.94
CA MET A 23 -21.00 6.52 -11.18
C MET A 23 -21.18 7.36 -9.90
N ALA A 24 -20.78 8.64 -10.00
CA ALA A 24 -21.19 9.78 -9.18
C ALA A 24 -20.77 9.82 -7.68
N GLU A 25 -19.53 10.23 -7.41
CA GLU A 25 -19.22 11.04 -6.22
C GLU A 25 -18.04 11.97 -6.54
N SER A 26 -18.05 13.20 -6.01
CA SER A 26 -17.08 14.26 -6.32
C SER A 26 -15.62 13.78 -6.37
N ASP A 27 -14.86 14.24 -7.39
CA ASP A 27 -13.44 13.97 -7.70
C ASP A 27 -12.42 14.37 -6.60
N VAL A 28 -12.86 14.51 -5.34
CA VAL A 28 -12.04 14.89 -4.20
C VAL A 28 -11.60 13.64 -3.43
N LEU A 29 -10.29 13.44 -3.31
CA LEU A 29 -9.74 12.32 -2.54
C LEU A 29 -10.19 12.36 -1.06
N PRO A 30 -10.52 11.22 -0.44
CA PRO A 30 -10.93 11.16 0.97
C PRO A 30 -9.94 11.79 1.95
N HIS A 31 -8.65 11.78 1.61
CA HIS A 31 -7.61 12.46 2.40
C HIS A 31 -7.86 13.98 2.45
N TRP A 32 -8.16 14.60 1.31
CA TRP A 32 -8.47 16.03 1.22
C TRP A 32 -9.81 16.38 1.84
N LYS A 33 -10.84 15.52 1.68
CA LYS A 33 -12.15 15.68 2.37
C LYS A 33 -11.96 15.83 3.88
N LYS A 34 -11.18 14.95 4.51
CA LYS A 34 -10.89 15.03 5.95
C LYS A 34 -10.18 16.34 6.33
N LEU A 35 -9.19 16.75 5.56
CA LEU A 35 -8.43 17.98 5.83
C LEU A 35 -9.30 19.23 5.72
N ILE A 36 -10.13 19.35 4.68
CA ILE A 36 -11.03 20.51 4.54
C ILE A 36 -12.09 20.54 5.65
N ASP A 37 -12.55 19.39 6.14
CA ASP A 37 -13.46 19.35 7.30
C ASP A 37 -12.80 19.92 8.57
N HIS A 38 -11.53 19.62 8.81
CA HIS A 38 -10.78 20.21 9.92
C HIS A 38 -10.57 21.71 9.75
N ILE A 39 -10.26 22.16 8.53
CA ILE A 39 -10.09 23.58 8.23
C ILE A 39 -11.40 24.34 8.43
N ASN A 40 -12.52 23.80 7.91
CA ASN A 40 -13.83 24.41 8.03
C ASN A 40 -14.23 24.61 9.49
N ARG A 41 -14.15 23.54 10.30
CA ARG A 41 -14.46 23.61 11.73
C ARG A 41 -13.57 24.59 12.49
N GLY A 42 -12.27 24.62 12.18
CA GLY A 42 -11.32 25.53 12.82
C GLY A 42 -11.63 27.00 12.51
N LEU A 43 -11.94 27.31 11.24
CA LEU A 43 -12.35 28.66 10.84
C LEU A 43 -13.68 29.09 11.46
N ASP A 44 -14.70 28.21 11.46
CA ASP A 44 -15.99 28.48 12.09
C ASP A 44 -15.87 28.72 13.60
N LYS A 45 -15.02 27.91 14.26
CA LYS A 45 -14.73 28.07 15.68
C LYS A 45 -14.00 29.37 15.96
N SER A 46 -13.02 29.76 15.13
CA SER A 46 -12.31 31.03 15.25
C SER A 46 -13.28 32.22 15.15
N GLU A 47 -14.18 32.21 14.17
CA GLU A 47 -15.21 33.23 14.02
C GLU A 47 -16.16 33.29 15.23
N THR A 48 -16.63 32.13 15.69
CA THR A 48 -17.51 32.03 16.87
C THR A 48 -16.84 32.58 18.14
N LEU A 49 -15.56 32.27 18.35
CA LEU A 49 -14.79 32.78 19.50
C LEU A 49 -14.64 34.30 19.42
N TYR A 50 -14.38 34.85 18.23
CA TYR A 50 -14.28 36.29 18.05
C TYR A 50 -15.59 37.00 18.38
N GLN A 51 -16.73 36.45 17.93
CA GLN A 51 -18.07 37.00 18.22
C GLN A 51 -18.40 37.01 19.71
N LYS A 52 -17.85 36.07 20.49
CA LYS A 52 -17.96 36.02 21.96
C LYS A 52 -17.02 36.98 22.69
N GLY A 53 -16.17 37.70 21.97
CA GLY A 53 -15.14 38.57 22.55
C GLY A 53 -13.86 37.84 22.95
N GLU A 54 -13.76 36.52 22.72
CA GLU A 54 -12.59 35.69 23.05
C GLU A 54 -11.49 35.79 21.99
N ARG A 55 -10.94 36.99 21.80
CA ARG A 55 -10.02 37.31 20.70
C ARG A 55 -8.74 36.48 20.69
N GLU A 56 -8.14 36.23 21.85
CA GLU A 56 -6.91 35.42 21.95
C GLU A 56 -7.16 33.97 21.53
N ASN A 57 -8.27 33.39 21.98
CA ASN A 57 -8.67 32.03 21.60
C ASN A 57 -9.01 31.95 20.10
N ALA A 58 -9.71 32.96 19.56
CA ALA A 58 -10.01 33.04 18.13
C ALA A 58 -8.73 33.08 17.29
N LEU A 59 -7.76 33.91 17.68
CA LEU A 59 -6.45 34.02 17.03
C LEU A 59 -5.68 32.70 17.11
N ALA A 60 -5.66 32.05 18.27
CA ALA A 60 -5.00 30.76 18.45
C ALA A 60 -5.60 29.68 17.55
N GLU A 61 -6.94 29.60 17.47
CA GLU A 61 -7.64 28.66 16.59
C GLU A 61 -7.36 28.93 15.10
N SER A 62 -7.37 30.20 14.67
CA SER A 62 -7.02 30.59 13.29
C SER A 62 -5.59 30.17 12.93
N LYS A 63 -4.62 30.44 13.82
CA LYS A 63 -3.21 30.04 13.62
C LYS A 63 -3.08 28.53 13.57
N ASN A 64 -3.73 27.80 14.48
CA ASN A 64 -3.71 26.34 14.47
C ASN A 64 -4.27 25.80 13.14
N THR A 65 -5.41 26.34 12.70
CA THR A 65 -6.03 25.98 11.42
C THR A 65 -5.09 26.23 10.23
N HIS A 66 -4.48 27.42 10.18
CA HIS A 66 -3.54 27.79 9.12
C HIS A 66 -2.34 26.85 9.08
N PHE A 67 -1.65 26.68 10.20
CA PHE A 67 -0.36 25.98 10.20
C PHE A 67 -0.52 24.46 10.20
N LEU A 68 -1.38 23.92 11.07
CA LEU A 68 -1.52 22.47 11.20
C LEU A 68 -2.26 21.84 10.02
N TYR A 69 -3.40 22.43 9.64
CA TYR A 69 -4.31 21.78 8.67
C TYR A 69 -4.17 22.28 7.24
N TYR A 70 -3.61 23.47 6.99
CA TYR A 70 -3.34 23.95 5.63
C TYR A 70 -1.85 23.88 5.25
N ARG A 71 -0.98 24.59 5.98
CA ARG A 71 0.42 24.78 5.59
C ARG A 71 1.30 23.53 5.77
N ASN A 72 1.15 22.83 6.90
CA ASN A 72 2.01 21.71 7.27
C ASN A 72 1.37 20.33 7.00
N SER A 73 0.20 20.30 6.35
CA SER A 73 -0.57 19.09 6.06
C SER A 73 -0.34 18.50 4.66
N ASP A 74 0.67 18.99 3.94
CA ASP A 74 0.90 18.74 2.50
C ASP A 74 -0.17 19.33 1.56
N LEU A 75 -1.29 19.88 2.06
CA LEU A 75 -2.34 20.48 1.23
C LEU A 75 -1.85 21.73 0.48
N GLU A 76 -1.19 22.66 1.19
CA GLU A 76 -0.61 23.85 0.56
C GLU A 76 0.40 23.46 -0.54
N ALA A 77 1.29 22.52 -0.26
CA ALA A 77 2.27 22.03 -1.22
C ALA A 77 1.61 21.34 -2.43
N ALA A 78 0.54 20.57 -2.20
CA ALA A 78 -0.25 19.95 -3.26
C ALA A 78 -0.89 21.01 -4.17
N ILE A 79 -1.54 22.03 -3.60
CA ILE A 79 -2.15 23.14 -4.35
C ILE A 79 -1.09 23.93 -5.11
N ARG A 80 0.01 24.30 -4.45
CA ARG A 80 1.12 25.06 -5.04
C ARG A 80 1.67 24.36 -6.28
N THR A 81 1.83 23.04 -6.20
CA THR A 81 2.46 22.25 -7.26
C THR A 81 1.51 21.87 -8.38
N ASN A 82 0.24 21.54 -8.07
CA ASN A 82 -0.68 20.92 -9.02
C ASN A 82 -1.84 21.81 -9.45
N TYR A 83 -2.08 22.93 -8.77
CA TYR A 83 -3.11 23.91 -9.12
C TYR A 83 -2.49 25.24 -9.52
N SER A 84 -1.89 25.96 -8.57
CA SER A 84 -1.20 27.22 -8.81
C SER A 84 -0.43 27.68 -7.58
N MET A 85 0.85 28.04 -7.76
CA MET A 85 1.65 28.67 -6.72
C MET A 85 1.05 30.01 -6.26
N GLN A 86 0.56 30.82 -7.20
CA GLN A 86 -0.05 32.11 -6.88
C GLN A 86 -1.29 31.92 -5.99
N HIS A 87 -2.13 30.94 -6.32
CA HIS A 87 -3.35 30.64 -5.55
C HIS A 87 -3.04 30.14 -4.13
N ALA A 88 -2.03 29.28 -3.99
CA ALA A 88 -1.57 28.83 -2.68
C ALA A 88 -1.05 29.99 -1.81
N GLU A 89 -0.34 30.94 -2.42
CA GLU A 89 0.11 32.17 -1.74
C GLU A 89 -1.05 33.12 -1.40
N GLU A 90 -2.08 33.20 -2.25
CA GLU A 90 -3.30 33.98 -1.97
C GLU A 90 -4.03 33.47 -0.73
N ILE A 91 -4.22 32.16 -0.61
CA ILE A 91 -4.81 31.54 0.59
C ILE A 91 -3.96 31.84 1.83
N ASN A 92 -2.63 31.71 1.73
CA ASN A 92 -1.71 32.05 2.83
C ASN A 92 -1.86 33.52 3.26
N ARG A 93 -1.93 34.46 2.31
CA ARG A 93 -2.14 35.88 2.61
C ARG A 93 -3.46 36.11 3.34
N LYS A 94 -4.55 35.45 2.93
CA LYS A 94 -5.85 35.56 3.61
C LYS A 94 -5.82 35.04 5.05
N PHE A 95 -5.12 33.93 5.32
CA PHE A 95 -4.92 33.45 6.69
C PHE A 95 -4.12 34.43 7.57
N PHE A 96 -3.08 35.05 7.02
CA PHE A 96 -2.31 36.08 7.74
C PHE A 96 -3.16 37.34 7.99
N GLU A 97 -3.96 37.75 7.01
CA GLU A 97 -4.89 38.86 7.16
C GLU A 97 -5.95 38.58 8.24
N LEU A 98 -6.54 37.38 8.24
CA LEU A 98 -7.47 36.93 9.28
C LEU A 98 -6.82 37.03 10.67
N SER A 99 -5.61 36.50 10.81
CA SER A 99 -4.86 36.56 12.07
C SER A 99 -4.58 38.00 12.52
N ARG A 100 -4.28 38.90 11.58
CA ARG A 100 -4.08 40.33 11.88
C ARG A 100 -5.37 41.00 12.36
N LEU A 101 -6.50 40.73 11.71
CA LEU A 101 -7.80 41.29 12.13
C LEU A 101 -8.24 40.78 13.50
N LEU A 102 -8.06 39.48 13.77
CA LEU A 102 -8.37 38.87 15.06
C LEU A 102 -7.55 39.47 16.22
N ALA A 103 -6.31 39.89 15.95
CA ALA A 103 -5.44 40.55 16.91
C ALA A 103 -5.69 42.06 17.05
N SER A 104 -6.44 42.67 16.13
CA SER A 104 -6.64 44.12 16.10
C SER A 104 -7.80 44.59 16.97
N GLU A 105 -7.71 45.82 17.45
CA GLU A 105 -8.80 46.48 18.16
C GLU A 105 -9.95 46.90 17.22
N GLY A 106 -11.14 47.14 17.78
CA GLY A 106 -12.34 47.50 17.02
C GLY A 106 -13.16 46.29 16.52
N ASN A 107 -14.35 46.56 15.99
CA ASN A 107 -15.25 45.51 15.47
C ASN A 107 -14.93 45.23 13.99
N HIS A 108 -14.46 44.02 13.70
CA HIS A 108 -14.14 43.54 12.34
C HIS A 108 -14.98 42.34 11.93
N SER A 109 -16.13 42.11 12.57
CA SER A 109 -16.95 40.90 12.41
C SER A 109 -17.23 40.59 10.93
N GLU A 110 -17.74 41.56 10.16
CA GLU A 110 -18.06 41.36 8.74
C GLU A 110 -16.83 40.99 7.89
N LYS A 111 -15.68 41.63 8.15
CA LYS A 111 -14.44 41.35 7.43
C LYS A 111 -13.90 39.96 7.76
N ILE A 112 -14.01 39.54 9.02
CA ILE A 112 -13.61 38.21 9.49
C ILE A 112 -14.49 37.14 8.82
N THR A 113 -15.82 37.29 8.85
CA THR A 113 -16.76 36.38 8.17
C THR A 113 -16.44 36.28 6.67
N SER A 114 -16.19 37.42 6.00
CA SER A 114 -15.82 37.44 4.59
C SER A 114 -14.50 36.71 4.31
N LEU A 115 -13.47 36.89 5.15
CA LEU A 115 -12.18 36.21 4.99
C LEU A 115 -12.31 34.71 5.25
N VAL A 116 -13.02 34.30 6.29
CA VAL A 116 -13.29 32.90 6.62
C VAL A 116 -13.95 32.20 5.42
N ASN A 117 -15.04 32.77 4.90
CA ASN A 117 -15.74 32.20 3.74
C ASN A 117 -14.87 32.19 2.48
N GLY A 118 -14.07 33.25 2.27
CA GLY A 118 -13.13 33.33 1.17
C GLY A 118 -12.07 32.23 1.21
N ILE A 119 -11.44 32.01 2.37
CA ILE A 119 -10.44 30.95 2.56
C ILE A 119 -11.05 29.58 2.26
N LYS A 120 -12.22 29.27 2.85
CA LYS A 120 -12.91 27.99 2.63
C LYS A 120 -13.19 27.76 1.15
N THR A 121 -13.75 28.77 0.49
CA THR A 121 -14.12 28.71 -0.93
C THR A 121 -12.89 28.49 -1.81
N ASP A 122 -11.80 29.22 -1.55
CA ASP A 122 -10.58 29.12 -2.36
C ASP A 122 -9.89 27.77 -2.21
N ILE A 123 -9.94 27.17 -1.02
CA ILE A 123 -9.43 25.81 -0.82
C ILE A 123 -10.34 24.81 -1.54
N VAL A 124 -11.66 24.85 -1.33
CA VAL A 124 -12.62 23.90 -1.94
C VAL A 124 -12.51 23.87 -3.47
N LYS A 125 -12.30 25.03 -4.11
CA LYS A 125 -12.09 25.12 -5.57
C LYS A 125 -10.89 24.31 -6.07
N THR A 126 -9.88 24.11 -5.23
CA THR A 126 -8.64 23.41 -5.62
C THR A 126 -8.72 21.90 -5.45
N LEU A 127 -9.71 21.40 -4.70
CA LEU A 127 -9.77 20.00 -4.28
C LEU A 127 -10.15 19.00 -5.38
N PRO A 128 -11.07 19.29 -6.32
CA PRO A 128 -11.41 18.38 -7.39
C PRO A 128 -10.16 18.00 -8.20
N GLY A 129 -9.85 16.71 -8.25
CA GLY A 129 -8.70 16.18 -8.98
C GLY A 129 -7.33 16.45 -8.37
N LEU A 130 -7.24 17.05 -7.17
CA LEU A 130 -5.96 17.34 -6.53
C LEU A 130 -5.25 16.04 -6.12
N PRO A 131 -4.05 15.73 -6.65
CA PRO A 131 -3.36 14.50 -6.32
C PRO A 131 -2.68 14.59 -4.94
N LEU A 132 -2.38 13.44 -4.34
CA LEU A 132 -1.51 13.38 -3.17
C LEU A 132 -0.07 13.80 -3.52
N THR A 133 0.63 14.44 -2.59
CA THR A 133 2.05 14.76 -2.77
C THR A 133 2.90 13.48 -2.83
N PRO A 134 4.10 13.50 -3.46
CA PRO A 134 5.02 12.37 -3.44
C PRO A 134 5.40 11.90 -2.03
N LYS A 135 5.36 12.79 -1.04
CA LYS A 135 5.57 12.44 0.37
C LYS A 135 4.41 11.60 0.90
N LEU A 136 3.17 12.07 0.77
CA LEU A 136 1.97 11.34 1.20
C LEU A 136 1.80 9.99 0.48
N LEU A 137 2.13 9.92 -0.81
CA LEU A 137 2.13 8.66 -1.56
C LEU A 137 3.11 7.65 -0.97
N ARG A 138 4.33 8.09 -0.63
CA ARG A 138 5.34 7.22 0.01
C ARG A 138 4.91 6.78 1.39
N GLU A 139 4.31 7.66 2.19
CA GLU A 139 3.79 7.31 3.51
C GLU A 139 2.64 6.30 3.43
N LYS A 140 1.68 6.52 2.53
CA LYS A 140 0.58 5.57 2.29
C LYS A 140 1.10 4.22 1.82
N ALA A 141 2.05 4.21 0.88
CA ALA A 141 2.66 2.98 0.40
C ALA A 141 3.42 2.23 1.50
N LYS A 142 4.17 2.96 2.34
CA LYS A 142 4.86 2.38 3.50
C LYS A 142 3.87 1.73 4.46
N HIS A 143 2.80 2.42 4.83
CA HIS A 143 1.77 1.87 5.72
C HIS A 143 1.09 0.63 5.12
N LEU A 144 0.78 0.65 3.82
CA LEU A 144 0.22 -0.52 3.13
C LEU A 144 1.20 -1.70 3.13
N ALA A 145 2.49 -1.44 2.88
CA ALA A 145 3.52 -2.48 2.92
C ALA A 145 3.72 -3.06 4.32
N GLU A 146 3.67 -2.23 5.36
CA GLU A 146 3.73 -2.67 6.76
C GLU A 146 2.54 -3.56 7.12
N LYS A 147 1.31 -3.14 6.77
CA LYS A 147 0.09 -3.93 6.99
C LYS A 147 0.13 -5.26 6.24
N GLU A 148 0.64 -5.27 5.02
CA GLU A 148 0.75 -6.48 4.23
C GLU A 148 1.81 -7.44 4.78
N ALA A 149 2.95 -6.91 5.22
CA ALA A 149 3.98 -7.71 5.88
C ALA A 149 3.47 -8.34 7.18
N GLU A 150 2.70 -7.59 7.98
CA GLU A 150 2.04 -8.10 9.18
C GLU A 150 1.00 -9.18 8.85
N ARG A 151 0.21 -9.01 7.78
CA ARG A 151 -0.75 -10.03 7.32
C ARG A 151 -0.05 -11.33 6.95
N ILE A 152 1.05 -11.26 6.20
CA ILE A 152 1.86 -12.42 5.81
C ILE A 152 2.51 -13.06 7.04
N GLU A 153 3.09 -12.26 7.94
CA GLU A 153 3.70 -12.74 9.19
C GLU A 153 2.68 -13.49 10.06
N ASN A 154 1.45 -12.98 10.18
CA ASN A 154 0.44 -13.55 11.07
C ASN A 154 -0.42 -14.66 10.42
N LYS A 155 -0.29 -14.88 9.11
CA LYS A 155 -1.01 -15.97 8.43
C LYS A 155 -0.55 -17.33 8.94
N ASN A 156 -1.52 -18.22 9.19
CA ASN A 156 -1.25 -19.63 9.46
C ASN A 156 -1.04 -20.39 8.14
N TYR A 157 0.13 -21.02 8.00
CA TYR A 157 0.50 -21.77 6.81
C TYR A 157 0.46 -23.29 6.99
N SER A 158 -0.04 -23.79 8.13
CA SER A 158 -0.06 -25.23 8.44
C SER A 158 -0.78 -26.05 7.37
N GLU A 159 -1.89 -25.55 6.83
CA GLU A 159 -2.65 -26.22 5.77
C GLU A 159 -1.86 -26.29 4.47
N ALA A 160 -1.19 -25.19 4.08
CA ALA A 160 -0.36 -25.15 2.88
C ALA A 160 0.84 -26.10 2.99
N ILE A 161 1.47 -26.16 4.17
CA ILE A 161 2.58 -27.07 4.48
C ILE A 161 2.12 -28.53 4.38
N ALA A 162 0.98 -28.86 4.99
CA ALA A 162 0.41 -30.20 4.96
C ALA A 162 0.07 -30.64 3.53
N ALA A 163 -0.67 -29.80 2.78
CA ALA A 163 -1.04 -30.11 1.39
C ALA A 163 0.19 -30.27 0.48
N LEU A 164 1.24 -29.46 0.69
CA LEU A 164 2.50 -29.60 -0.05
C LEU A 164 3.23 -30.90 0.30
N SER A 165 3.23 -31.30 1.57
CA SER A 165 3.77 -32.58 2.02
C SER A 165 3.00 -33.76 1.39
N ASP A 166 1.67 -33.72 1.39
CA ASP A 166 0.83 -34.75 0.78
C ASP A 166 1.05 -34.81 -0.74
N GLY A 167 1.20 -33.67 -1.40
CA GLY A 167 1.55 -33.58 -2.81
C GLY A 167 2.87 -34.26 -3.14
N LEU A 168 3.87 -34.17 -2.25
CA LEU A 168 5.14 -34.88 -2.42
C LEU A 168 5.00 -36.40 -2.25
N ASP A 169 4.08 -36.86 -1.41
CA ASP A 169 3.77 -38.29 -1.32
C ASP A 169 3.10 -38.79 -2.62
N GLN A 170 2.23 -37.98 -3.24
CA GLN A 170 1.66 -38.29 -4.55
C GLN A 170 2.73 -38.33 -5.66
N VAL A 171 3.73 -37.44 -5.61
CA VAL A 171 4.89 -37.48 -6.53
C VAL A 171 5.62 -38.82 -6.42
N LEU A 172 5.85 -39.33 -5.20
CA LEU A 172 6.49 -40.63 -5.00
C LEU A 172 5.65 -41.79 -5.54
N ILE A 173 4.33 -41.76 -5.34
CA ILE A 173 3.41 -42.78 -5.86
C ILE A 173 3.51 -42.84 -7.38
N GLN A 174 3.41 -41.70 -8.07
CA GLN A 174 3.52 -41.64 -9.53
C GLN A 174 4.90 -42.08 -10.01
N TYR A 175 5.96 -41.67 -9.33
CA TYR A 175 7.32 -42.03 -9.68
C TYR A 175 7.56 -43.55 -9.59
N ARG A 176 7.11 -44.19 -8.51
CA ARG A 176 7.22 -45.65 -8.32
C ARG A 176 6.44 -46.45 -9.36
N ASN A 177 5.35 -45.88 -9.88
CA ASN A 177 4.56 -46.46 -10.97
C ASN A 177 5.15 -46.18 -12.37
N SER A 178 6.38 -45.64 -12.45
CA SER A 178 7.04 -45.22 -13.70
C SER A 178 6.31 -44.11 -14.47
N ASN A 179 5.37 -43.39 -13.83
CA ASN A 179 4.63 -42.27 -14.41
C ASN A 179 5.41 -40.97 -14.24
N ILE A 180 6.54 -40.84 -14.97
CA ILE A 180 7.49 -39.72 -14.82
C ILE A 180 6.83 -38.37 -15.09
N ASP A 181 6.07 -38.24 -16.18
CA ASP A 181 5.45 -36.98 -16.57
C ASP A 181 4.46 -36.48 -15.52
N GLN A 182 3.63 -37.39 -15.00
CA GLN A 182 2.68 -37.08 -13.93
C GLN A 182 3.39 -36.66 -12.64
N ALA A 183 4.50 -37.32 -12.29
CA ALA A 183 5.30 -36.95 -11.13
C ALA A 183 5.89 -35.53 -11.29
N LEU A 184 6.40 -35.18 -12.48
CA LEU A 184 6.92 -33.83 -12.76
C LEU A 184 5.84 -32.76 -12.78
N GLU A 185 4.64 -33.08 -13.26
CA GLU A 185 3.47 -32.20 -13.22
C GLU A 185 3.02 -31.92 -11.78
N LEU A 186 2.88 -32.96 -10.96
CA LEU A 186 2.54 -32.82 -9.55
C LEU A 186 3.54 -31.92 -8.79
N ILE A 187 4.85 -32.01 -9.08
CA ILE A 187 5.82 -31.08 -8.47
C ILE A 187 5.50 -29.64 -8.83
N ARG A 188 5.25 -29.35 -10.12
CA ARG A 188 4.98 -28.00 -10.61
C ARG A 188 3.69 -27.43 -10.02
N GLU A 189 2.63 -28.23 -10.03
CA GLU A 189 1.32 -27.82 -9.51
C GLU A 189 1.36 -27.57 -8.01
N ASN A 190 1.96 -28.48 -7.24
CA ASN A 190 2.04 -28.33 -5.78
C ASN A 190 2.95 -27.16 -5.39
N PHE A 191 4.08 -26.96 -6.09
CA PHE A 191 4.94 -25.80 -5.90
C PHE A 191 4.16 -24.50 -6.18
N TYR A 192 3.48 -24.40 -7.31
CA TYR A 192 2.70 -23.20 -7.62
C TYR A 192 1.59 -22.95 -6.59
N ARG A 193 0.76 -23.96 -6.31
CA ARG A 193 -0.45 -23.83 -5.48
C ARG A 193 -0.13 -23.63 -3.99
N HIS A 194 0.71 -24.47 -3.43
CA HIS A 194 0.89 -24.55 -1.97
C HIS A 194 2.16 -23.86 -1.48
N TRP A 195 3.10 -23.54 -2.36
CA TRP A 195 4.28 -22.74 -2.00
C TRP A 195 4.15 -21.27 -2.43
N GLN A 196 3.80 -20.99 -3.68
CA GLN A 196 3.73 -19.61 -4.20
C GLN A 196 2.39 -18.93 -3.90
N LEU A 197 1.28 -19.53 -4.36
CA LEU A 197 -0.05 -18.94 -4.26
C LEU A 197 -0.56 -18.90 -2.81
N SER A 198 -0.11 -19.84 -1.97
CA SER A 198 -0.38 -19.82 -0.53
C SER A 198 0.33 -18.69 0.20
N GLU A 199 1.33 -18.05 -0.42
CA GLU A 199 2.22 -17.04 0.15
C GLU A 199 3.19 -17.58 1.21
N LEU A 200 3.33 -18.91 1.32
CA LEU A 200 4.31 -19.53 2.23
C LEU A 200 5.72 -19.06 1.89
N GLU A 201 6.08 -19.03 0.60
CA GLU A 201 7.36 -18.51 0.11
C GLU A 201 7.66 -17.09 0.62
N ALA A 202 6.65 -16.22 0.64
CA ALA A 202 6.79 -14.82 1.04
C ALA A 202 6.95 -14.63 2.55
N SER A 203 6.57 -15.65 3.34
CA SER A 203 6.67 -15.62 4.80
C SER A 203 8.04 -15.97 5.34
N LEU A 204 8.99 -16.40 4.49
CA LEU A 204 10.26 -17.00 4.91
C LEU A 204 11.44 -16.07 4.66
N SER A 205 12.51 -16.27 5.44
CA SER A 205 13.79 -15.60 5.16
C SER A 205 14.31 -15.97 3.77
N LEU A 206 15.02 -15.04 3.13
CA LEU A 206 15.55 -15.26 1.78
C LEU A 206 16.44 -16.52 1.72
N ASP A 207 17.32 -16.68 2.71
CA ASP A 207 18.24 -17.82 2.76
C ASP A 207 17.48 -19.14 2.86
N TYR A 208 16.44 -19.21 3.71
CA TYR A 208 15.68 -20.44 3.88
C TYR A 208 14.78 -20.75 2.69
N LYS A 209 14.15 -19.73 2.11
CA LYS A 209 13.41 -19.84 0.85
C LYS A 209 14.29 -20.48 -0.23
N LEU A 210 15.52 -20.01 -0.40
CA LEU A 210 16.43 -20.55 -1.41
C LEU A 210 16.79 -22.02 -1.17
N VAL A 211 16.95 -22.43 0.09
CA VAL A 211 17.17 -23.85 0.45
C VAL A 211 16.01 -24.72 -0.02
N VAL A 212 14.77 -24.32 0.26
CA VAL A 212 13.57 -25.09 -0.13
C VAL A 212 13.41 -25.11 -1.65
N GLU A 213 13.57 -23.97 -2.33
CA GLU A 213 13.47 -23.90 -3.80
C GLU A 213 14.52 -24.77 -4.50
N GLN A 214 15.77 -24.78 -4.00
CA GLN A 214 16.83 -25.64 -4.54
C GLN A 214 16.54 -27.13 -4.32
N ALA A 215 15.87 -27.48 -3.22
CA ALA A 215 15.45 -28.85 -2.95
C ALA A 215 14.35 -29.31 -3.93
N PHE A 216 13.37 -28.46 -4.24
CA PHE A 216 12.39 -28.71 -5.31
C PHE A 216 13.04 -28.87 -6.69
N ASP A 217 13.95 -27.96 -7.05
CA ASP A 217 14.72 -28.05 -8.31
C ASP A 217 15.50 -29.37 -8.40
N SER A 218 16.11 -29.80 -7.30
CA SER A 218 16.87 -31.05 -7.21
C SER A 218 15.97 -32.28 -7.33
N LEU A 219 14.79 -32.27 -6.68
CA LEU A 219 13.80 -33.33 -6.78
C LEU A 219 13.34 -33.50 -8.23
N TYR A 220 12.96 -32.40 -8.87
CA TYR A 220 12.53 -32.37 -10.27
C TYR A 220 13.60 -32.98 -11.18
N LYS A 221 14.86 -32.56 -11.04
CA LYS A 221 15.98 -33.11 -11.83
C LYS A 221 16.20 -34.59 -11.58
N ASN A 222 16.08 -35.06 -10.34
CA ASN A 222 16.24 -36.48 -10.04
C ASN A 222 15.17 -37.35 -10.72
N ILE A 223 13.92 -36.89 -10.73
CA ILE A 223 12.82 -37.58 -11.41
C ILE A 223 12.98 -37.52 -12.93
N GLN A 224 13.31 -36.34 -13.47
CA GLN A 224 13.55 -36.16 -14.91
C GLN A 224 14.69 -37.05 -15.44
N GLN A 225 15.71 -37.31 -14.61
CA GLN A 225 16.85 -38.16 -14.95
C GLN A 225 16.65 -39.63 -14.54
N SER A 226 15.43 -40.01 -14.16
CA SER A 226 15.08 -41.38 -13.73
C SER A 226 16.06 -41.97 -12.73
N LYS A 227 16.48 -41.18 -11.72
CA LYS A 227 17.42 -41.63 -10.69
C LYS A 227 16.81 -42.79 -9.87
N PRO A 228 17.63 -43.63 -9.21
CA PRO A 228 17.12 -44.70 -8.35
C PRO A 228 16.06 -44.21 -7.35
N ALA A 229 14.99 -44.98 -7.16
CA ALA A 229 13.85 -44.62 -6.30
C ALA A 229 14.29 -44.16 -4.90
N GLU A 230 15.26 -44.85 -4.30
CA GLU A 230 15.83 -44.48 -3.01
C GLU A 230 16.38 -43.04 -2.97
N LYS A 231 16.99 -42.56 -4.07
CA LYS A 231 17.51 -41.17 -4.16
C LYS A 231 16.37 -40.15 -4.26
N VAL A 232 15.28 -40.50 -4.93
CA VAL A 232 14.09 -39.64 -5.03
C VAL A 232 13.38 -39.58 -3.69
N GLU A 233 13.19 -40.72 -3.02
CA GLU A 233 12.60 -40.83 -1.68
C GLU A 233 13.37 -40.03 -0.63
N LYS A 234 14.70 -40.15 -0.60
CA LYS A 234 15.55 -39.34 0.28
C LYS A 234 15.37 -37.83 0.04
N LYS A 235 15.19 -37.42 -1.22
CA LYS A 235 14.99 -35.99 -1.56
C LYS A 235 13.60 -35.50 -1.16
N VAL A 236 12.57 -36.32 -1.33
CA VAL A 236 11.22 -36.02 -0.86
C VAL A 236 11.18 -35.91 0.66
N GLN A 237 11.81 -36.84 1.39
CA GLN A 237 11.87 -36.77 2.84
C GLN A 237 12.58 -35.49 3.32
N TYR A 238 13.74 -35.18 2.75
CA TYR A 238 14.46 -33.94 3.05
C TYR A 238 13.58 -32.70 2.85
N LEU A 239 12.78 -32.68 1.78
CA LEU A 239 11.89 -31.57 1.49
C LEU A 239 10.72 -31.49 2.48
N LYS A 240 10.13 -32.62 2.88
CA LYS A 240 9.10 -32.69 3.92
C LYS A 240 9.63 -32.17 5.26
N ASP A 241 10.84 -32.55 5.64
CA ASP A 241 11.50 -32.07 6.86
C ASP A 241 11.74 -30.55 6.81
N ALA A 242 12.21 -30.04 5.67
CA ALA A 242 12.37 -28.60 5.46
C ALA A 242 11.02 -27.86 5.53
N LEU A 243 9.94 -28.43 4.99
CA LEU A 243 8.62 -27.81 5.07
C LEU A 243 8.10 -27.71 6.52
N GLN A 244 8.41 -28.67 7.38
CA GLN A 244 8.04 -28.62 8.80
C GLN A 244 8.81 -27.53 9.56
N GLN A 245 10.05 -27.28 9.18
CA GLN A 245 10.90 -26.25 9.80
C GLN A 245 10.56 -24.82 9.36
N THR A 246 9.68 -24.64 8.36
CA THR A 246 9.32 -23.29 7.85
C THR A 246 8.86 -22.32 8.94
N THR A 247 8.18 -22.80 9.99
CA THR A 247 7.74 -21.97 11.12
C THR A 247 8.90 -21.28 11.84
N GLU A 248 10.06 -21.94 11.97
CA GLU A 248 11.25 -21.42 12.65
C GLU A 248 11.98 -20.35 11.81
N HIS A 249 11.73 -20.36 10.49
CA HIS A 249 12.37 -19.49 9.52
C HIS A 249 11.46 -18.35 9.01
N LYS A 250 10.30 -18.14 9.65
CA LYS A 250 9.41 -17.04 9.31
C LYS A 250 10.06 -15.68 9.56
N ILE A 251 9.85 -14.76 8.62
CA ILE A 251 10.21 -13.35 8.82
C ILE A 251 9.33 -12.74 9.90
N GLN A 252 9.91 -11.87 10.72
CA GLN A 252 9.22 -11.16 11.79
C GLN A 252 9.16 -9.67 11.47
N ALA A 253 8.29 -9.27 10.55
CA ALA A 253 8.17 -7.88 10.09
C ALA A 253 7.90 -6.88 11.23
N THR A 254 7.26 -7.33 12.30
CA THR A 254 6.95 -6.51 13.49
C THR A 254 8.13 -6.35 14.48
N LYS A 255 9.16 -7.21 14.43
CA LYS A 255 10.33 -7.05 15.31
C LYS A 255 11.29 -6.02 14.76
N LYS A 256 11.61 -5.05 15.62
CA LYS A 256 12.38 -3.82 15.32
C LYS A 256 13.89 -4.08 15.14
N THR A 257 14.28 -5.05 14.33
CA THR A 257 15.70 -5.38 14.17
C THR A 257 15.97 -6.18 12.89
N ASP A 258 15.96 -5.55 11.71
CA ASP A 258 17.02 -5.78 10.71
C ASP A 258 17.03 -4.77 9.54
N ARG A 259 18.23 -4.53 9.00
CA ARG A 259 18.46 -3.78 7.75
C ARG A 259 17.87 -4.53 6.55
N GLN A 260 17.76 -5.86 6.62
CA GLN A 260 17.11 -6.77 5.66
C GLN A 260 15.59 -6.55 5.57
N GLN A 261 14.90 -6.35 6.71
CA GLN A 261 13.45 -6.08 6.75
C GLN A 261 13.07 -4.77 6.06
N LYS A 262 13.94 -3.76 6.14
CA LYS A 262 13.78 -2.50 5.39
C LYS A 262 13.78 -2.75 3.88
N TYR A 263 14.52 -3.73 3.37
CA TYR A 263 14.51 -4.07 1.94
C TYR A 263 13.21 -4.78 1.53
N MET A 264 12.66 -5.66 2.36
CA MET A 264 11.36 -6.30 2.10
C MET A 264 10.21 -5.30 2.12
N ILE A 265 10.14 -4.42 3.13
CA ILE A 265 9.17 -3.31 3.15
C ILE A 265 9.37 -2.43 1.91
N ARG A 266 10.61 -2.18 1.46
CA ARG A 266 10.88 -1.43 0.23
C ARG A 266 10.47 -2.16 -1.06
N TRP A 267 10.58 -3.48 -1.13
CA TRP A 267 10.16 -4.28 -2.28
C TRP A 267 8.64 -4.37 -2.38
N VAL A 268 7.96 -4.66 -1.26
CA VAL A 268 6.49 -4.65 -1.18
C VAL A 268 5.96 -3.23 -1.42
N ALA A 269 6.56 -2.21 -0.80
CA ALA A 269 6.23 -0.81 -1.10
C ALA A 269 6.53 -0.44 -2.56
N GLY A 270 7.58 -0.99 -3.17
CA GLY A 270 7.92 -0.79 -4.57
C GLY A 270 6.83 -1.31 -5.49
N LEU A 271 6.35 -2.54 -5.28
CA LEU A 271 5.25 -3.15 -6.02
C LEU A 271 3.91 -2.43 -5.80
N VAL A 272 3.60 -2.05 -4.56
CA VAL A 272 2.39 -1.27 -4.22
C VAL A 272 2.46 0.13 -4.82
N VAL A 273 3.62 0.81 -4.80
CA VAL A 273 3.83 2.10 -5.46
C VAL A 273 3.67 1.95 -6.97
N LEU A 274 4.22 0.91 -7.59
CA LEU A 274 4.07 0.66 -9.02
C LEU A 274 2.60 0.46 -9.39
N LEU A 275 1.84 -0.31 -8.60
CA LEU A 275 0.40 -0.48 -8.77
C LEU A 275 -0.37 0.83 -8.59
N VAL A 276 -0.08 1.60 -7.54
CA VAL A 276 -0.72 2.91 -7.31
C VAL A 276 -0.38 3.89 -8.42
N LEU A 277 0.88 3.95 -8.88
CA LEU A 277 1.29 4.82 -9.99
C LEU A 277 0.65 4.41 -11.31
N VAL A 278 0.52 3.11 -11.60
CA VAL A 278 -0.20 2.60 -12.78
C VAL A 278 -1.69 2.99 -12.71
N LEU A 279 -2.31 2.90 -11.53
CA LEU A 279 -3.71 3.30 -11.33
C LEU A 279 -3.90 4.81 -11.48
N VAL A 280 -3.02 5.63 -10.91
CA VAL A 280 -3.03 7.09 -11.07
C VAL A 280 -2.77 7.49 -12.53
N PHE A 281 -1.84 6.82 -13.21
CA PHE A 281 -1.55 7.07 -14.63
C PHE A 281 -2.73 6.69 -15.53
N ARG A 282 -3.41 5.58 -15.28
CA ARG A 282 -4.66 5.21 -15.99
C ARG A 282 -5.76 6.24 -15.76
N TRP A 283 -5.90 6.73 -14.53
CA TRP A 283 -6.85 7.78 -14.18
C TRP A 283 -6.54 9.11 -14.90
N TYR A 284 -5.27 9.50 -14.99
CA TYR A 284 -4.85 10.71 -15.70
C TYR A 284 -5.07 10.63 -17.23
N ARG A 285 -4.86 9.45 -17.82
CA ARG A 285 -5.06 9.24 -19.27
C ARG A 285 -6.54 9.28 -19.66
N GLY A 286 -7.44 8.82 -18.80
CA GLY A 286 -8.90 8.92 -19.03
C GLY A 286 -9.42 10.36 -19.11
N PHE A 287 -8.68 11.34 -18.55
CA PHE A 287 -9.01 12.76 -18.63
C PHE A 287 -8.47 13.44 -19.91
N SER A 288 -7.47 12.85 -20.56
CA SER A 288 -6.89 13.37 -21.81
C SER A 288 -7.77 13.10 -23.02
N ASP A 289 -8.44 11.94 -23.06
CA ASP A 289 -9.26 11.49 -24.20
C ASP A 289 -10.72 12.00 -24.13
N GLY A 290 -11.10 12.74 -23.08
CA GLY A 290 -12.44 13.33 -22.90
C GLY A 290 -12.54 14.82 -23.25
N ARG A 291 -11.53 15.38 -23.92
CA ARG A 291 -11.55 16.75 -24.47
C ARG A 291 -11.44 16.72 -25.99
N GLU A 292 -12.50 16.26 -26.63
CA GLU A 292 -12.89 16.66 -28.00
C GLU A 292 -14.33 17.18 -27.97
#